data_AF-Q2HTP5-F1
#
_entry.id   AF-Q2HTP5-F1
#
_cell.length_a   1.000
_cell.length_b   1.000
_cell.length_c   1.000
_cell.angle_alpha   90.00
_cell.angle_beta   90.00
_cell.angle_gamma   90.00
#
_symmetry.space_group_name_H-M   'P 1'
#
loop_
_entity.id
_entity.type
_entity.pdbx_description
1 polymer ?
#
loop_
_entity_poly.entity_id
_entity_poly.type
_entity_poly.pdbx_seq_one_letter_code
_entity_poly.pdbx_strand_id
1 'polypeptide(L)'
;MDGEMMETEASSSGQNDAVRDLLTLARQFINQGKPSQALQAVVVAVKNKGGDEAVFQSLSRAREQYRSRLQQNAAADQLASLFAECAIAEVQPAMVEPSATNISNPSVTTDANGTSILAESGRTQVVLDAVSDGSSFICLKCGGLVSNTRRDEHYTYWCC
;
A
#
# COMPACT_ATOMS: atom_id res chain seq x y z
N MET A 1 -1.06 46.99 15.61
CA MET A 1 0.26 46.40 15.30
C MET A 1 0.21 46.20 13.81
N ASP A 2 0.57 47.24 13.07
CA ASP A 2 0.31 47.36 11.63
C ASP A 2 1.61 47.81 10.98
N GLY A 3 2.38 46.86 10.48
CA GLY A 3 3.74 47.15 10.00
C GLY A 3 4.38 46.07 9.12
N GLU A 4 3.64 45.07 8.63
CA GLU A 4 4.19 43.97 7.81
C GLU A 4 3.33 43.67 6.56
N MET A 5 2.99 44.69 5.77
CA MET A 5 2.29 44.48 4.48
C MET A 5 2.91 45.24 3.29
N MET A 6 4.18 45.66 3.37
CA MET A 6 4.79 46.52 2.33
C MET A 6 6.01 45.93 1.61
N GLU A 7 6.48 44.73 1.96
CA GLU A 7 7.71 44.15 1.37
C GLU A 7 7.48 43.16 0.22
N THR A 8 6.26 42.66 0.05
CA THR A 8 5.91 41.69 -1.00
C THR A 8 5.71 42.32 -2.38
N GLU A 9 5.33 43.61 -2.46
CA GLU A 9 5.09 44.28 -3.74
C GLU A 9 6.40 44.72 -4.44
N ALA A 10 7.39 45.20 -3.68
CA ALA A 10 8.67 45.65 -4.23
C ALA A 10 9.47 44.52 -4.90
N SER A 11 9.44 43.32 -4.32
CA SER A 11 10.11 42.13 -4.86
C SER A 11 9.48 41.65 -6.17
N SER A 12 8.16 41.79 -6.30
CA SER A 12 7.43 41.40 -7.51
C SER A 12 7.68 42.36 -8.68
N SER A 13 7.85 43.67 -8.42
CA SER A 13 8.12 44.66 -9.46
C SER A 13 9.48 44.44 -10.12
N GLY A 14 10.54 44.24 -9.33
CA GLY A 14 11.89 44.01 -9.85
C GLY A 14 12.03 42.70 -10.64
N GLN A 15 11.29 41.64 -10.26
CA GLN A 15 11.24 40.41 -11.02
C GLN A 15 10.54 40.57 -12.38
N ASN A 16 9.45 41.34 -12.42
CA ASN A 16 8.74 41.62 -13.67
C ASN A 16 9.60 42.46 -14.64
N ASP A 17 10.39 43.40 -14.12
CA ASP A 17 11.33 44.20 -14.94
C ASP A 17 12.46 43.32 -15.50
N ALA A 18 13.07 42.46 -14.66
CA ALA A 18 14.08 41.50 -15.11
C ALA A 18 13.54 40.51 -16.18
N VAL A 19 12.27 40.09 -16.06
CA VAL A 19 11.60 39.26 -17.07
C VAL A 19 11.41 40.02 -18.39
N ARG A 20 11.02 41.31 -18.36
CA ARG A 20 10.89 42.13 -19.57
C ARG A 20 12.24 42.32 -20.28
N ASP A 21 13.31 42.52 -19.52
CA ASP A 21 14.66 42.68 -20.08
C ASP A 21 15.14 41.40 -20.77
N LEU A 22 14.94 40.25 -20.14
CA LEU A 22 15.26 38.94 -20.71
C LEU A 22 14.47 38.63 -21.99
N LEU A 23 13.18 38.98 -22.04
CA LEU A 23 12.36 38.80 -23.24
C LEU A 23 12.76 39.75 -24.38
N THR A 24 13.21 40.96 -24.04
CA THR A 24 13.76 41.92 -25.02
C THR A 24 15.08 41.39 -25.59
N LEU A 25 15.95 40.84 -24.75
CA LEU A 25 17.19 40.18 -25.16
C LEU A 25 16.91 38.97 -26.08
N ALA A 26 15.91 38.16 -25.75
CA ALA A 26 15.50 37.02 -26.57
C ALA A 26 15.07 37.45 -27.99
N ARG A 27 14.30 38.55 -28.10
CA ARG A 27 13.91 39.13 -29.39
C ARG A 27 15.12 39.63 -30.19
N GLN A 28 16.10 40.23 -29.53
CA GLN A 28 17.35 40.61 -30.19
C GLN A 28 18.11 39.39 -30.72
N PHE A 29 18.19 38.29 -29.95
CA PHE A 29 18.85 37.06 -30.41
C PHE A 29 18.13 36.40 -31.58
N ILE A 30 16.80 36.47 -31.65
CA ILE A 30 16.02 36.02 -32.82
C ILE A 30 16.41 36.84 -34.05
N ASN A 31 16.45 38.17 -33.92
CA ASN A 31 16.84 39.06 -35.02
C ASN A 31 18.31 38.86 -35.46
N GLN A 32 19.17 38.36 -34.57
CA GLN A 32 20.57 38.03 -34.86
C GLN A 32 20.77 36.58 -35.36
N GLY A 33 19.71 35.79 -35.52
CA GLY A 33 19.80 34.40 -35.99
C GLY A 33 20.40 33.42 -34.97
N LYS A 34 20.29 33.72 -33.67
CA LYS A 34 20.80 32.88 -32.56
C LYS A 34 19.67 32.24 -31.76
N PRO A 35 18.95 31.24 -32.33
CA PRO A 35 17.75 30.66 -31.72
C PRO A 35 18.01 29.99 -30.38
N SER A 36 19.18 29.34 -30.21
CA SER A 36 19.52 28.66 -28.95
C SER A 36 19.68 29.64 -27.78
N GLN A 37 20.27 30.82 -28.03
CA GLN A 37 20.44 31.87 -27.01
C GLN A 37 19.12 32.56 -26.70
N ALA A 38 18.27 32.77 -27.71
CA ALA A 38 16.91 33.28 -27.51
C ALA A 38 16.08 32.34 -26.62
N LEU A 39 16.13 31.04 -26.90
CA LEU A 39 15.44 30.03 -26.09
C LEU A 39 15.95 30.03 -24.65
N GLN A 40 17.27 30.10 -24.44
CA GLN A 40 17.86 30.17 -23.12
C GLN A 40 17.36 31.39 -22.33
N ALA A 41 17.31 32.57 -22.94
CA ALA A 41 16.81 33.79 -22.31
C ALA A 41 15.32 33.67 -21.92
N VAL A 42 14.49 33.04 -22.76
CA VAL A 42 13.08 32.76 -22.46
C VAL A 42 12.94 31.78 -21.30
N VAL A 43 13.74 30.70 -21.26
CA VAL A 43 13.70 29.73 -20.16
C VAL A 43 14.07 30.38 -18.83
N VAL A 44 15.09 31.24 -18.80
CA VAL A 44 15.48 31.99 -17.59
C VAL A 44 14.37 32.94 -17.15
N ALA A 45 13.71 33.63 -18.10
CA ALA A 45 12.58 34.50 -17.78
C ALA A 45 11.39 33.73 -17.17
N VAL A 46 11.08 32.53 -17.68
CA VAL A 46 10.01 31.67 -17.14
C VAL A 46 10.34 31.19 -15.73
N LYS A 47 11.61 30.83 -15.46
CA LYS A 47 12.06 30.46 -14.12
C LYS A 47 11.93 31.62 -13.13
N ASN A 48 12.33 32.84 -13.54
CA ASN A 48 12.23 34.03 -12.71
C ASN A 48 10.79 34.47 -12.40
N LYS A 49 9.82 34.16 -13.27
CA LYS A 49 8.39 34.41 -13.03
C LYS A 49 7.74 33.40 -12.07
N GLY A 50 8.53 32.51 -11.46
CA GLY A 50 8.05 31.56 -10.46
C GLY A 50 7.60 30.21 -11.03
N GLY A 51 8.08 29.82 -12.21
CA GLY A 51 7.88 28.45 -12.73
C GLY A 51 8.37 27.39 -11.74
N ASP A 52 9.53 27.61 -11.12
CA ASP A 52 10.09 26.70 -10.12
C ASP A 52 9.44 26.91 -8.73
N GLU A 53 9.15 28.16 -8.35
CA GLU A 53 8.52 28.52 -7.07
C GLU A 53 7.11 27.92 -6.91
N ALA A 54 6.29 27.92 -7.97
CA ALA A 54 4.96 27.30 -7.96
C ALA A 54 5.03 25.77 -7.77
N VAL A 55 6.08 25.13 -8.28
CA VAL A 55 6.33 23.69 -8.08
C VAL A 55 6.78 23.43 -6.64
N PHE A 56 7.68 24.25 -6.09
CA PHE A 56 8.12 24.14 -4.70
C PHE A 56 6.95 24.33 -3.71
N GLN A 57 6.07 25.29 -3.94
CA GLN A 57 4.88 25.50 -3.11
C GLN A 57 3.88 24.34 -3.19
N SER A 58 3.67 23.79 -4.39
CA SER A 58 2.79 22.62 -4.57
C SER A 58 3.37 21.38 -3.89
N LEU A 59 4.68 21.17 -4.01
CA LEU A 59 5.40 20.06 -3.38
C LEU A 59 5.43 20.19 -1.86
N SER A 60 5.69 21.40 -1.33
CA SER A 60 5.71 21.64 0.11
C SER A 60 4.34 21.41 0.72
N ARG A 61 3.28 21.88 0.06
CA ARG A 61 1.88 21.60 0.45
C ARG A 61 1.55 20.11 0.41
N ALA A 62 1.94 19.40 -0.65
CA ALA A 62 1.73 17.96 -0.76
C ALA A 62 2.47 17.19 0.36
N ARG A 63 3.71 17.60 0.67
CA ARG A 63 4.52 17.03 1.75
C ARG A 63 3.87 17.24 3.12
N GLU A 64 3.32 18.42 3.38
CA GLU A 64 2.63 18.72 4.63
C GLU A 64 1.35 17.89 4.79
N GLN A 65 0.58 17.75 3.70
CA GLN A 65 -0.60 16.89 3.70
C GLN A 65 -0.26 15.43 3.96
N TYR A 66 0.82 14.92 3.36
CA TYR A 66 1.29 13.56 3.63
C TYR A 66 1.68 13.37 5.09
N ARG A 67 2.40 14.33 5.68
CA ARG A 67 2.76 14.29 7.10
C ARG A 67 1.57 14.36 8.04
N SER A 68 0.62 15.24 7.75
CA SER A 68 -0.62 15.35 8.52
C SER A 68 -1.42 14.04 8.47
N ARG A 69 -1.53 13.40 7.30
CA ARG A 69 -2.16 12.07 7.14
C ARG A 69 -1.45 10.99 7.95
N LEU A 70 -0.11 10.96 7.91
CA LEU A 70 0.69 10.00 8.67
C LEU A 70 0.50 10.19 10.18
N GLN A 71 0.46 11.43 10.66
CA GLN A 71 0.18 11.74 12.06
C GLN A 71 -1.25 11.39 12.48
N GLN A 72 -2.24 11.60 11.61
CA GLN A 72 -3.63 11.20 11.87
C GLN A 72 -3.78 9.68 12.01
N ASN A 73 -2.99 8.91 11.26
CA ASN A 73 -2.99 7.46 11.35
C ASN A 73 -2.13 6.92 12.50
N ALA A 74 -1.34 7.75 13.19
CA ALA A 74 -0.41 7.29 14.22
C ALA A 74 -1.09 6.52 15.36
N ALA A 75 -2.30 6.93 15.78
CA ALA A 75 -3.07 6.21 16.80
C ALA A 75 -3.55 4.83 16.28
N ALA A 76 -3.98 4.76 15.02
CA ALA A 76 -4.38 3.50 14.40
C ALA A 76 -3.18 2.56 14.19
N ASP A 77 -2.01 3.09 13.82
CA ASP A 77 -0.76 2.35 13.68
C ASP A 77 -0.26 1.82 15.03
N GLN A 78 -0.37 2.61 16.10
CA GLN A 78 -0.08 2.15 17.47
C GLN A 78 -1.00 1.01 17.89
N LEU A 79 -2.31 1.13 17.63
CA LEU A 79 -3.26 0.06 17.89
C LEU A 79 -2.93 -1.20 17.07
N ALA A 80 -2.62 -1.07 15.79
CA ALA A 80 -2.23 -2.20 14.94
C ALA A 80 -0.97 -2.90 15.46
N SER A 81 0.01 -2.14 15.97
CA SER A 81 1.21 -2.70 16.62
C SER A 81 0.85 -3.49 17.88
N LEU A 82 0.01 -2.93 18.76
CA LEU A 82 -0.44 -3.62 19.97
C LEU A 82 -1.26 -4.88 19.63
N PHE A 83 -2.11 -4.85 18.61
CA PHE A 83 -2.85 -6.01 18.15
C PHE A 83 -1.94 -7.10 17.57
N ALA A 84 -0.89 -6.71 16.84
CA ALA A 84 0.11 -7.65 16.36
C ALA A 84 0.87 -8.32 17.51
N GLU A 85 1.13 -7.60 18.61
CA GLU A 85 1.75 -8.16 19.82
C GLU A 85 0.79 -9.10 20.58
N CYS A 86 -0.50 -8.76 20.70
CA CYS A 86 -1.50 -9.61 21.36
C CYS A 86 -1.82 -10.88 20.56
N ALA A 87 -1.82 -10.82 19.21
CA ALA A 87 -2.12 -11.97 18.35
C ALA A 87 -1.11 -13.13 18.50
N ILE A 88 0.08 -12.88 19.08
CA ILE A 88 1.10 -13.91 19.30
C ILE A 88 0.89 -14.63 20.65
N ALA A 89 0.11 -14.06 21.59
CA ALA A 89 0.00 -14.58 22.95
C ALA A 89 -1.12 -15.62 23.17
N GLU A 90 -2.07 -15.80 22.23
CA GLU A 90 -3.30 -16.60 22.45
C GLU A 90 -3.33 -17.99 21.79
N VAL A 91 -2.19 -18.59 21.42
CA VAL A 91 -2.17 -20.01 21.01
C VAL A 91 -1.19 -20.81 21.86
N GLN A 92 -1.56 -21.05 23.13
CA GLN A 92 -1.14 -22.29 23.79
C GLN A 92 -2.13 -23.38 23.38
N PRO A 93 -1.69 -24.46 22.72
CA PRO A 93 -2.56 -25.59 22.44
C PRO A 93 -2.88 -26.27 23.78
N ALA A 94 -4.11 -26.12 24.25
CA ALA A 94 -4.62 -26.93 25.34
C ALA A 94 -4.57 -28.40 24.89
N MET A 95 -3.75 -29.20 25.59
CA MET A 95 -3.69 -30.64 25.38
C MET A 95 -5.07 -31.25 25.68
N VAL A 96 -5.81 -31.61 24.64
CA VAL A 96 -7.02 -32.42 24.77
C VAL A 96 -6.60 -33.88 24.65
N GLU A 97 -6.62 -34.56 25.78
CA GLU A 97 -6.42 -36.01 25.93
C GLU A 97 -7.60 -36.76 25.25
N PRO A 98 -7.35 -37.65 24.28
CA PRO A 98 -8.43 -38.37 23.61
C PRO A 98 -8.85 -39.59 24.44
N SER A 99 -9.96 -39.46 25.16
CA SER A 99 -10.66 -40.60 25.76
C SER A 99 -11.14 -41.57 24.67
N ALA A 100 -10.65 -42.80 24.75
CA ALA A 100 -11.03 -43.90 23.87
C ALA A 100 -12.50 -44.28 24.03
N THR A 101 -13.25 -44.31 22.92
CA THR A 101 -14.50 -45.08 22.84
C THR A 101 -14.51 -45.86 21.54
N ASN A 102 -14.34 -47.18 21.67
CA ASN A 102 -14.54 -48.18 20.63
C ASN A 102 -16.04 -48.37 20.40
N ILE A 103 -16.54 -48.25 19.16
CA ILE A 103 -17.60 -49.14 18.60
C ILE A 103 -17.34 -49.36 17.09
N SER A 104 -17.59 -50.61 16.71
CA SER A 104 -17.34 -51.33 15.46
C SER A 104 -18.24 -50.97 14.27
N ASN A 105 -17.65 -51.15 13.08
CA ASN A 105 -18.16 -51.58 11.76
C ASN A 105 -18.26 -50.57 10.58
N PRO A 106 -17.85 -50.98 9.35
CA PRO A 106 -17.50 -50.08 8.27
C PRO A 106 -18.59 -50.01 7.19
N SER A 107 -19.12 -48.81 6.93
CA SER A 107 -19.90 -48.55 5.73
C SER A 107 -19.76 -47.08 5.34
N VAL A 108 -18.91 -46.87 4.34
CA VAL A 108 -18.87 -45.76 3.37
C VAL A 108 -19.81 -44.59 3.71
N THR A 109 -19.34 -43.72 4.60
CA THR A 109 -19.65 -42.30 4.53
C THR A 109 -18.30 -41.63 4.40
N THR A 110 -18.13 -40.83 3.36
CA THR A 110 -16.97 -39.99 3.15
C THR A 110 -16.87 -39.08 4.37
N ASP A 111 -16.02 -39.48 5.30
CA ASP A 111 -15.71 -38.77 6.52
C ASP A 111 -15.11 -37.41 6.14
N ALA A 112 -16.02 -36.45 5.94
CA ALA A 112 -15.75 -35.02 6.00
C ALA A 112 -15.43 -34.67 7.46
N ASN A 113 -14.37 -35.32 7.98
CA ASN A 113 -13.93 -35.17 9.35
C ASN A 113 -13.76 -33.69 9.61
N GLY A 114 -14.49 -33.21 10.63
CA GLY A 114 -14.56 -31.82 11.06
C GLY A 114 -13.24 -31.27 11.63
N THR A 115 -12.10 -31.74 11.14
CA THR A 115 -10.76 -31.21 11.39
C THR A 115 -10.47 -29.99 10.53
N SER A 116 -11.27 -29.71 9.51
CA SER A 116 -11.19 -28.44 8.79
C SER A 116 -11.86 -27.32 9.60
N ILE A 117 -11.13 -26.24 9.86
CA ILE A 117 -11.64 -25.01 10.50
C ILE A 117 -12.91 -24.48 9.80
N LEU A 118 -13.02 -24.69 8.48
CA LEU A 118 -14.22 -24.30 7.73
C LEU A 118 -15.42 -25.17 8.09
N ALA A 119 -15.21 -26.47 8.33
CA ALA A 119 -16.26 -27.36 8.80
C ALA A 119 -16.64 -27.06 10.26
N GLU A 120 -15.67 -26.77 11.13
CA GLU A 120 -15.91 -26.40 12.54
C GLU A 120 -16.70 -25.09 12.65
N SER A 121 -16.39 -24.09 11.82
CA SER A 121 -17.13 -22.82 11.77
C SER A 121 -18.50 -22.90 11.08
N GLY A 122 -19.01 -24.10 10.77
CA GLY A 122 -20.31 -24.33 10.14
C GLY A 122 -20.36 -24.01 8.63
N ARG A 123 -19.20 -23.79 7.99
CA ARG A 123 -19.05 -23.52 6.54
C ARG A 123 -18.60 -24.76 5.77
N THR A 124 -19.09 -25.93 6.16
CA THR A 124 -18.77 -27.23 5.52
C THR A 124 -19.08 -27.23 4.02
N GLN A 125 -20.10 -26.49 3.57
CA GLN A 125 -20.46 -26.42 2.15
C GLN A 125 -19.30 -25.93 1.27
N VAL A 126 -18.49 -24.98 1.76
CA VAL A 126 -17.33 -24.47 1.01
C VAL A 126 -16.27 -25.57 0.83
N VAL A 127 -16.10 -26.43 1.83
CA VAL A 127 -15.19 -27.58 1.77
C VAL A 127 -15.70 -28.59 0.75
N LEU A 128 -17.00 -28.90 0.77
CA LEU A 128 -17.63 -29.84 -0.15
C LEU A 128 -17.54 -29.35 -1.60
N ASP A 129 -17.83 -28.07 -1.85
CA ASP A 129 -17.80 -27.49 -3.19
C ASP A 129 -16.37 -27.50 -3.76
N ALA A 130 -15.38 -27.09 -2.97
CA ALA A 130 -13.97 -27.05 -3.38
C ALA A 130 -13.32 -28.44 -3.56
N VAL A 131 -13.90 -29.49 -2.96
CA VAL A 131 -13.50 -30.88 -3.22
C VAL A 131 -14.23 -31.42 -4.45
N SER A 132 -15.50 -31.05 -4.63
CA SER A 132 -16.33 -31.49 -5.76
C SER A 132 -15.87 -30.89 -7.09
N ASP A 133 -15.39 -29.66 -7.10
CA ASP A 133 -14.80 -29.01 -8.27
C ASP A 133 -13.36 -29.48 -8.57
N GLY A 134 -12.76 -30.27 -7.66
CA GLY A 134 -11.40 -30.80 -7.78
C GLY A 134 -10.29 -29.76 -7.62
N SER A 135 -10.62 -28.53 -7.22
CA SER A 135 -9.65 -27.46 -6.97
C SER A 135 -8.86 -27.70 -5.69
N SER A 136 -9.42 -28.44 -4.74
CA SER A 136 -8.82 -28.75 -3.43
C SER A 136 -9.01 -30.22 -3.05
N PHE A 137 -8.19 -30.69 -2.12
CA PHE A 137 -8.31 -32.00 -1.49
C PHE A 137 -8.16 -31.88 0.03
N ILE A 138 -8.74 -32.84 0.75
CA ILE A 138 -8.57 -32.95 2.20
C ILE A 138 -7.38 -33.87 2.45
N CYS A 139 -6.35 -33.38 3.12
CA CYS A 139 -5.21 -34.20 3.50
C CYS A 139 -5.60 -35.13 4.66
N LEU A 140 -5.54 -36.44 4.44
CA LEU A 140 -5.89 -37.43 5.47
C LEU A 140 -4.90 -37.50 6.64
N LYS A 141 -3.69 -36.92 6.49
CA LYS A 141 -2.69 -36.90 7.57
C LYS A 141 -2.96 -35.79 8.59
N CYS A 142 -3.09 -34.54 8.13
CA CYS A 142 -3.28 -33.39 9.01
C CYS A 142 -4.72 -32.86 9.06
N GLY A 143 -5.63 -33.37 8.23
CA GLY A 143 -7.02 -32.91 8.12
C GLY A 143 -7.20 -31.59 7.38
N GLY A 144 -6.12 -30.98 6.86
CA GLY A 144 -6.17 -29.69 6.18
C GLY A 144 -6.82 -29.75 4.79
N LEU A 145 -7.55 -28.70 4.42
CA LEU A 145 -8.01 -28.49 3.04
C LEU A 145 -6.92 -27.76 2.26
N VAL A 146 -6.39 -28.39 1.21
CA VAL A 146 -5.24 -27.89 0.45
C VAL A 146 -5.58 -27.86 -1.03
N SER A 147 -5.14 -26.82 -1.74
CA SER A 147 -5.28 -26.75 -3.19
C SER A 147 -4.60 -27.94 -3.88
N ASN A 148 -5.25 -28.49 -4.90
CA ASN A 148 -4.75 -29.62 -5.65
C ASN A 148 -3.41 -29.34 -6.34
N THR A 149 -3.18 -28.08 -6.72
CA THR A 149 -1.93 -27.66 -7.38
C THR A 149 -0.73 -27.68 -6.45
N ARG A 150 -0.94 -27.73 -5.13
CA ARG A 150 0.13 -27.72 -4.12
C ARG A 150 0.16 -29.00 -3.28
N ARG A 151 -0.43 -30.09 -3.80
CA ARG A 151 -0.55 -31.36 -3.08
C ARG A 151 0.82 -31.91 -2.71
N ASP A 152 1.74 -31.92 -3.67
CA ASP A 152 3.06 -32.54 -3.49
C ASP A 152 3.94 -31.70 -2.56
N GLU A 153 3.91 -30.37 -2.68
CA GLU A 153 4.59 -29.46 -1.75
C GLU A 153 4.02 -29.57 -0.35
N HIS A 154 2.71 -29.74 -0.20
CA HIS A 154 2.09 -29.97 1.10
C HIS A 154 2.65 -31.22 1.76
N TYR A 155 2.66 -32.36 1.07
CA TYR A 155 3.20 -33.60 1.63
C TYR A 155 4.70 -33.53 1.92
N THR A 156 5.44 -32.72 1.16
CA THR A 156 6.90 -32.62 1.28
C THR A 156 7.34 -31.65 2.37
N TYR A 157 6.64 -30.54 2.55
CA TYR A 157 7.14 -29.42 3.36
C TYR A 157 6.20 -28.94 4.48
N TRP A 158 4.88 -29.21 4.39
CA TRP A 158 3.90 -28.55 5.27
C TRP A 158 3.01 -29.51 6.06
N CYS A 159 2.94 -30.78 5.66
CA CYS A 159 2.12 -31.79 6.30
C CYS A 159 2.80 -32.28 7.59
N CYS A 160 2.51 -31.61 8.70
CA CYS A 160 2.90 -32.00 10.05
C CYS A 160 1.89 -32.96 10.67
#